data_AF-A0A0F6RC37-F1
#
_entry.id   AF-A0A0F6RC37-F1
#
_cell.length_a   1.000
_cell.length_b   1.000
_cell.length_c   1.000
_cell.angle_alpha   90.00
_cell.angle_beta   90.00
_cell.angle_gamma   90.00
#
_symmetry.space_group_name_H-M   'P 1'
#
loop_
_entity.id
_entity.type
_entity.pdbx_description
1 polymer ?
#
loop_
_entity_poly.entity_id
_entity_poly.type
_entity_poly.pdbx_seq_one_letter_code
_entity_poly.pdbx_strand_id
1 'polypeptide(L)'
;MSFLELVGLVASFLSITGVTLKGLAKTPFKNEVTGYIADLETRAVLWAEFDLEVKQAVISSMEDILANSRKLLSTCSSDPELKKVIQTIVKATKTEVSNIYSYDDRTREGQYKIFMSLQKFRTEMAKALSTLCAALGIEPSKTELKSLIINMATVRPRT
;
A
#
# COMPACT_ATOMS: atom_id res chain seq x y z
N MET A 1 -3.60 10.88 -20.97
CA MET A 1 -2.72 9.90 -20.32
C MET A 1 -3.60 9.05 -19.42
N SER A 2 -3.65 7.74 -19.65
CA SER A 2 -4.46 6.80 -18.85
C SER A 2 -3.80 6.49 -17.51
N PHE A 3 -4.57 5.98 -16.53
CA PHE A 3 -4.03 5.57 -15.23
C PHE A 3 -2.86 4.58 -15.38
N LEU A 4 -3.03 3.56 -16.24
CA LEU A 4 -2.01 2.53 -16.47
C LEU A 4 -0.75 3.06 -17.14
N GLU A 5 -0.85 4.06 -18.02
CA GLU A 5 0.32 4.75 -18.58
C GLU A 5 1.12 5.46 -17.49
N LEU A 6 0.43 6.19 -16.62
CA LEU A 6 1.05 6.99 -15.57
C LEU A 6 1.70 6.08 -14.52
N VAL A 7 1.00 5.03 -14.09
CA VAL A 7 1.52 4.06 -13.13
C VAL A 7 2.62 3.20 -13.74
N GLY A 8 2.57 2.88 -15.03
CA GLY A 8 3.66 2.20 -15.75
C GLY A 8 4.97 3.01 -15.76
N LEU A 9 4.87 4.33 -15.92
CA LEU A 9 6.02 5.23 -15.77
C LEU A 9 6.54 5.20 -14.34
N VAL A 10 5.67 5.37 -13.35
CA VAL A 10 6.06 5.41 -11.92
C VAL A 10 6.68 4.08 -11.47
N ALA A 11 6.09 2.95 -11.83
CA ALA A 11 6.58 1.62 -11.47
C ALA A 11 7.96 1.34 -12.09
N SER A 12 8.27 1.91 -13.26
CA SER A 12 9.61 1.80 -13.87
C SER A 12 10.70 2.48 -13.05
N PHE A 13 10.36 3.51 -12.27
CA PHE A 13 11.29 4.20 -11.36
C PHE A 13 11.35 3.58 -9.95
N LEU A 14 10.36 2.75 -9.59
CA LEU A 14 10.24 2.12 -8.29
C LEU A 14 10.73 0.67 -8.36
N SER A 15 11.99 0.45 -8.00
CA SER A 15 12.51 -0.90 -7.88
C SER A 15 12.20 -1.48 -6.50
N ILE A 16 11.33 -2.51 -6.47
CA ILE A 16 11.31 -3.46 -5.36
C ILE A 16 12.41 -4.47 -5.65
N THR A 17 13.39 -4.59 -4.76
CA THR A 17 14.59 -5.41 -4.98
C THR A 17 14.23 -6.85 -5.39
N GLY A 18 14.61 -7.21 -6.61
CA GLY A 18 14.40 -8.54 -7.17
C GLY A 18 12.94 -8.85 -7.57
N VAL A 19 12.15 -7.83 -7.91
CA VAL A 19 10.86 -7.95 -8.60
C VAL A 19 10.99 -7.33 -9.99
N THR A 20 10.42 -7.98 -11.01
CA THR A 20 10.38 -7.45 -12.37
C THR A 20 8.94 -7.32 -12.84
N LEU A 21 8.58 -6.22 -13.51
CA LEU A 21 7.19 -6.08 -14.00
C LEU A 21 6.81 -7.24 -14.95
N LYS A 22 7.76 -7.72 -15.77
CA LYS A 22 7.54 -8.84 -16.69
C LYS A 22 7.32 -10.19 -16.00
N GLY A 23 8.01 -10.45 -14.89
CA GLY A 23 7.82 -11.68 -14.13
C GLY A 23 6.50 -11.66 -13.38
N LEU A 24 6.22 -10.55 -12.68
CA LEU A 24 4.96 -10.33 -11.99
C LEU A 24 3.74 -10.38 -12.94
N ALA A 25 3.86 -9.88 -14.17
CA ALA A 25 2.79 -9.94 -15.19
C ALA A 25 2.35 -11.37 -15.56
N LYS A 26 3.20 -12.38 -15.28
CA LYS A 26 2.92 -13.79 -15.56
C LYS A 26 2.28 -14.51 -14.36
N THR A 27 2.00 -13.81 -13.27
CA THR A 27 1.40 -14.43 -12.08
C THR A 27 0.05 -15.08 -12.44
N PRO A 28 -0.22 -16.31 -11.97
CA PRO A 28 -1.54 -16.90 -12.10
C PRO A 28 -2.56 -16.26 -11.14
N PHE A 29 -2.10 -15.47 -10.17
CA PHE A 29 -2.91 -14.96 -9.06
C PHE A 29 -3.55 -13.59 -9.31
N LYS A 30 -3.78 -13.24 -10.58
CA LYS A 30 -4.33 -11.92 -10.95
C LYS A 30 -5.70 -11.66 -10.30
N ASN A 31 -6.54 -12.68 -10.18
CA ASN A 31 -7.88 -12.56 -9.60
C ASN A 31 -7.82 -12.27 -8.09
N GLU A 32 -6.91 -12.92 -7.38
CA GLU A 32 -6.67 -12.73 -5.95
C GLU A 32 -6.14 -11.32 -5.69
N VAL A 33 -5.21 -10.83 -6.52
CA VAL A 33 -4.72 -9.45 -6.42
C VAL A 33 -5.83 -8.45 -6.74
N THR A 34 -6.69 -8.74 -7.71
CA THR A 34 -7.84 -7.88 -8.05
C THR A 34 -8.82 -7.79 -6.88
N GLY A 35 -9.16 -8.92 -6.26
CA GLY A 35 -10.02 -8.95 -5.07
C GLY A 35 -9.40 -8.24 -3.87
N TYR A 36 -8.08 -8.36 -3.70
CA TYR A 36 -7.35 -7.62 -2.67
C TYR A 36 -7.39 -6.11 -2.91
N ILE A 37 -7.17 -5.64 -4.14
CA ILE A 37 -7.29 -4.21 -4.48
C ILE A 37 -8.72 -3.72 -4.22
N ALA A 38 -9.75 -4.50 -4.58
CA ALA A 38 -11.14 -4.15 -4.29
C ALA A 38 -11.45 -4.05 -2.78
N ASP A 39 -10.86 -4.90 -1.93
CA ASP A 39 -10.96 -4.76 -0.48
C ASP A 39 -10.31 -3.45 0.00
N LEU A 40 -9.14 -3.09 -0.52
CA LEU A 40 -8.45 -1.84 -0.16
C LEU A 40 -9.26 -0.59 -0.50
N GLU A 41 -10.09 -0.64 -1.54
CA GLU A 41 -11.02 0.46 -1.90
C GLU A 41 -12.09 0.73 -0.83
N THR A 42 -12.24 -0.15 0.16
CA THR A 42 -13.11 0.08 1.32
C THR A 42 -12.39 0.72 2.50
N ARG A 43 -11.06 0.87 2.44
CA ARG A 43 -10.21 1.24 3.58
C ARG A 43 -9.85 2.72 3.56
N ALA A 44 -10.72 3.55 4.13
CA ALA A 44 -10.53 5.00 4.21
C ALA A 44 -9.16 5.44 4.78
N VAL A 45 -8.53 4.64 5.65
CA VAL A 45 -7.18 4.90 6.20
C VAL A 45 -6.11 5.16 5.14
N LEU A 46 -6.33 4.70 3.91
CA LEU A 46 -5.43 4.90 2.79
C LEU A 46 -5.48 6.32 2.20
N TRP A 47 -6.59 7.03 2.30
CA TRP A 47 -6.79 8.35 1.66
C TRP A 47 -7.51 9.39 2.51
N ALA A 48 -7.93 9.05 3.73
CA ALA A 48 -8.59 9.97 4.63
C ALA A 48 -7.73 11.20 4.94
N GLU A 49 -8.40 12.33 5.13
CA GLU A 49 -7.77 13.56 5.62
C GLU A 49 -7.39 13.40 7.09
N PHE A 50 -6.30 14.07 7.50
CA PHE A 50 -5.69 13.89 8.82
C PHE A 50 -6.63 14.26 9.97
N ASP A 51 -7.48 15.25 9.80
CA ASP A 51 -8.47 15.69 10.78
C ASP A 51 -9.55 14.65 11.08
N LEU A 52 -9.75 13.67 10.19
CA LEU A 52 -10.67 12.55 10.35
C LEU A 52 -10.02 11.31 10.99
N GLU A 53 -8.72 11.36 11.27
CA GLU A 53 -7.94 10.21 11.71
C GLU A 53 -7.93 10.05 13.24
N VAL A 54 -8.84 9.20 13.73
CA VAL A 54 -8.81 8.75 15.12
C VAL A 54 -7.83 7.59 15.28
N LYS A 55 -6.82 7.73 16.16
CA LYS A 55 -5.72 6.76 16.36
C LYS A 55 -6.18 5.29 16.37
N GLN A 56 -7.19 4.98 17.18
CA GLN A 56 -7.68 3.59 17.31
C GLN A 56 -8.34 3.06 16.03
N ALA A 57 -9.09 3.91 15.32
CA ALA A 57 -9.71 3.54 14.04
C ALA A 57 -8.64 3.33 12.95
N VAL A 58 -7.61 4.17 12.93
CA VAL A 58 -6.45 4.03 12.03
C VAL A 58 -5.75 2.69 12.29
N ILE A 59 -5.43 2.39 13.55
CA ILE A 59 -4.80 1.13 13.95
C ILE A 59 -5.64 -0.06 13.49
N SER A 60 -6.93 -0.10 13.85
CA SER A 60 -7.82 -1.20 13.50
C SER A 60 -7.90 -1.40 11.99
N SER A 61 -8.03 -0.32 11.20
CA SER A 61 -8.06 -0.42 9.74
C SER A 61 -6.73 -0.90 9.15
N MET A 62 -5.59 -0.54 9.74
CA MET A 62 -4.29 -1.03 9.30
C MET A 62 -4.05 -2.49 9.69
N GLU A 63 -4.55 -2.94 10.85
CA GLU A 63 -4.51 -4.33 11.28
C GLU A 63 -5.36 -5.24 10.36
N ASP A 64 -6.52 -4.76 9.92
CA ASP A 64 -7.35 -5.43 8.91
C ASP A 64 -6.60 -5.57 7.58
N ILE A 65 -5.97 -4.48 7.10
CA ILE A 65 -5.14 -4.50 5.88
C ILE A 65 -3.99 -5.51 6.05
N LEU A 66 -3.35 -5.54 7.21
CA LEU A 66 -2.27 -6.48 7.52
C LEU A 66 -2.75 -7.93 7.49
N ALA A 67 -3.92 -8.22 8.06
CA ALA A 67 -4.53 -9.54 8.03
C ALA A 67 -4.85 -9.98 6.60
N ASN A 68 -5.47 -9.12 5.79
CA ASN A 68 -5.79 -9.38 4.39
C ASN A 68 -4.54 -9.55 3.54
N SER A 69 -3.50 -8.75 3.78
CA SER A 69 -2.20 -8.87 3.12
C SER A 69 -1.53 -10.21 3.43
N ARG A 70 -1.61 -10.69 4.68
CA ARG A 70 -1.07 -12.00 5.07
C ARG A 70 -1.84 -13.15 4.45
N LYS A 71 -3.17 -13.02 4.32
CA LYS A 71 -4.01 -14.00 3.61
C LYS A 71 -3.67 -14.07 2.12
N LEU A 72 -3.45 -12.92 1.47
CA LEU A 72 -2.97 -12.90 0.10
C LEU A 72 -1.58 -13.54 -0.01
N LEU A 73 -0.67 -13.20 0.91
CA LEU A 73 0.68 -13.75 0.95
C LEU A 73 0.70 -15.28 1.07
N SER A 74 -0.16 -15.86 1.90
CA SER A 74 -0.28 -17.33 2.01
C SER A 74 -0.80 -17.95 0.72
N THR A 75 -1.78 -17.31 0.09
CA THR A 75 -2.41 -17.78 -1.16
C THR A 75 -1.42 -17.78 -2.32
N CYS A 76 -0.62 -16.71 -2.44
CA CYS A 76 0.32 -16.50 -3.54
C CYS A 76 1.75 -16.95 -3.21
N SER A 77 1.93 -17.80 -2.20
CA SER A 77 3.25 -18.13 -1.64
C SER A 77 4.22 -18.83 -2.61
N SER A 78 3.68 -19.45 -3.67
CA SER A 78 4.43 -20.11 -4.74
C SER A 78 4.96 -19.14 -5.82
N ASP A 79 4.49 -17.89 -5.86
CA ASP A 79 4.98 -16.86 -6.79
C ASP A 79 6.02 -15.96 -6.10
N PRO A 80 7.33 -16.10 -6.42
CA PRO A 80 8.38 -15.38 -5.71
C PRO A 80 8.31 -13.86 -5.88
N GLU A 81 7.87 -13.37 -7.03
CA GLU A 81 7.83 -11.93 -7.30
C GLU A 81 6.63 -11.28 -6.61
N LEU A 82 5.45 -11.88 -6.77
CA LEU A 82 4.25 -11.42 -6.07
C LEU A 82 4.42 -11.49 -4.55
N LYS A 83 5.01 -12.59 -4.06
CA LYS A 83 5.36 -12.76 -2.64
C LYS A 83 6.20 -11.59 -2.12
N LYS A 84 7.23 -11.17 -2.85
CA LYS A 84 8.08 -10.03 -2.42
C LYS A 84 7.30 -8.73 -2.34
N VAL A 85 6.44 -8.44 -3.33
CA VAL A 85 5.61 -7.22 -3.31
C VAL A 85 4.67 -7.22 -2.10
N ILE A 86 3.99 -8.35 -1.83
CA ILE A 86 3.09 -8.46 -0.68
C ILE A 86 3.88 -8.41 0.65
N GLN A 87 5.08 -8.98 0.70
CA GLN A 87 5.95 -8.87 1.88
C GLN A 87 6.34 -7.42 2.18
N THR A 88 6.56 -6.58 1.17
CA THR A 88 6.77 -5.14 1.36
C THR A 88 5.58 -4.49 2.06
N ILE A 89 4.35 -4.78 1.58
CA ILE A 89 3.11 -4.29 2.21
C ILE A 89 3.01 -4.76 3.67
N VAL A 90 3.18 -6.07 3.92
CA VAL A 90 3.09 -6.67 5.26
C VAL A 90 4.11 -6.04 6.21
N LYS A 91 5.35 -5.85 5.76
CA LYS A 91 6.42 -5.25 6.56
C LYS A 91 6.11 -3.79 6.87
N ALA A 92 5.78 -2.98 5.87
CA ALA A 92 5.46 -1.57 6.06
C ALA A 92 4.27 -1.38 7.01
N THR A 93 3.18 -2.12 6.80
CA THR A 93 1.99 -2.07 7.65
C THR A 93 2.32 -2.46 9.09
N LYS A 94 3.03 -3.58 9.30
CA LYS A 94 3.40 -4.04 10.64
C LYS A 94 4.28 -3.02 11.37
N THR A 95 5.28 -2.47 10.68
CA THR A 95 6.19 -1.47 11.26
C THR A 95 5.43 -0.21 11.66
N GLU A 96 4.62 0.35 10.78
CA GLU A 96 3.95 1.62 11.07
C GLU A 96 2.79 1.47 12.07
N VAL A 97 2.08 0.33 12.10
CA VAL A 97 1.11 0.04 13.18
C VAL A 97 1.81 0.04 14.53
N SER A 98 2.95 -0.65 14.65
CA SER A 98 3.73 -0.69 15.90
C SER A 98 4.19 0.71 16.34
N ASN A 99 4.63 1.54 15.38
CA ASN A 99 5.02 2.92 15.64
C ASN A 99 3.83 3.72 16.18
N ILE A 100 2.69 3.70 15.48
CA ILE A 100 1.49 4.43 15.87
C ILE A 100 1.02 4.02 17.27
N TYR A 101 1.00 2.73 17.60
CA TYR A 101 0.67 2.26 18.95
C TYR A 101 1.53 2.96 20.02
N SER A 102 2.83 3.06 19.79
CA SER A 102 3.81 3.59 20.76
C SER A 102 3.76 5.10 21.00
N TYR A 103 3.14 5.89 20.11
CA TYR A 103 3.13 7.34 20.20
C TYR A 103 1.97 7.86 21.07
N ASP A 104 2.22 8.89 21.88
CA ASP A 104 1.20 9.53 22.71
C ASP A 104 0.39 10.57 21.92
N ASP A 105 -0.86 10.25 21.57
CA ASP A 105 -1.77 11.09 20.80
C ASP A 105 -2.30 12.31 21.56
N ARG A 106 -1.99 12.44 22.85
CA ARG A 106 -2.33 13.62 23.67
C ARG A 106 -1.32 14.75 23.50
N THR A 107 -0.15 14.45 22.94
CA THR A 107 0.92 15.44 22.71
C THR A 107 0.98 15.84 21.24
N ARG A 108 1.32 17.11 20.97
CA ARG A 108 1.55 17.59 19.61
C ARG A 108 2.64 16.81 18.88
N GLU A 109 3.69 16.43 19.60
CA GLU A 109 4.78 15.63 19.05
C GLU A 109 4.31 14.23 18.66
N GLY A 110 3.53 13.56 19.51
CA GLY A 110 3.00 12.24 19.20
C GLY A 110 1.98 12.26 18.06
N GLN A 111 1.10 13.27 18.01
CA GLN A 111 0.20 13.48 16.86
C GLN A 111 0.98 13.65 15.54
N TYR A 112 2.06 14.44 15.56
CA TYR A 112 2.93 14.59 14.39
C TYR A 112 3.62 13.27 14.00
N LYS A 113 4.11 12.49 14.98
CA LYS A 113 4.73 11.18 14.72
C LYS A 113 3.73 10.18 14.14
N ILE A 114 2.48 10.16 14.63
CA ILE A 114 1.39 9.34 14.08
C ILE A 114 1.13 9.71 12.63
N PHE A 115 0.97 11.00 12.34
CA PHE A 115 0.81 11.50 10.98
C PHE A 115 1.94 11.02 10.06
N MET A 116 3.20 11.21 10.48
CA MET A 116 4.37 10.81 9.69
C MET A 116 4.43 9.29 9.44
N SER A 117 4.09 8.48 10.45
CA SER A 117 3.98 7.03 10.29
C SER A 117 2.90 6.62 9.30
N LEU A 118 1.75 7.30 9.33
CA LEU A 118 0.68 7.03 8.39
C LEU A 118 1.05 7.44 6.96
N GLN A 119 1.72 8.57 6.76
CA GLN A 119 2.21 8.98 5.44
C GLN A 119 3.25 7.99 4.88
N LYS A 120 4.14 7.46 5.74
CA LYS A 120 5.08 6.40 5.34
C LYS A 120 4.33 5.14 4.91
N PHE A 121 3.35 4.69 5.69
CA PHE A 121 2.49 3.57 5.33
C PHE A 121 1.81 3.78 3.96
N ARG A 122 1.15 4.93 3.77
CA ARG A 122 0.47 5.30 2.51
C ARG A 122 1.43 5.32 1.32
N THR A 123 2.64 5.82 1.51
CA THR A 123 3.70 5.86 0.49
C THR A 123 4.11 4.44 0.09
N GLU A 124 4.39 3.57 1.05
CA GLU A 124 4.79 2.18 0.76
C GLU A 124 3.64 1.37 0.12
N MET A 125 2.40 1.61 0.56
CA MET A 125 1.20 1.08 -0.09
C MET A 125 1.10 1.54 -1.54
N ALA A 126 1.22 2.85 -1.79
CA ALA A 126 1.12 3.41 -3.14
C ALA A 126 2.19 2.83 -4.07
N LYS A 127 3.44 2.68 -3.60
CA LYS A 127 4.51 2.04 -4.38
C LYS A 127 4.18 0.59 -4.72
N ALA A 128 3.83 -0.23 -3.73
CA ALA A 128 3.52 -1.63 -3.98
C ALA A 128 2.29 -1.80 -4.90
N LEU A 129 1.24 -1.01 -4.68
CA LEU A 129 0.05 -0.99 -5.53
C LEU A 129 0.36 -0.52 -6.95
N SER A 130 1.24 0.47 -7.12
CA SER A 130 1.68 0.91 -8.44
C SER A 130 2.33 -0.23 -9.22
N THR A 131 3.19 -1.03 -8.56
CA THR A 131 3.84 -2.20 -9.15
C THR A 131 2.82 -3.27 -9.55
N LEU A 132 1.86 -3.58 -8.67
CA LEU A 132 0.80 -4.57 -8.95
C LEU A 132 -0.09 -4.11 -10.11
N CYS A 133 -0.56 -2.86 -10.08
CA CYS A 133 -1.44 -2.30 -11.10
C CYS A 133 -0.76 -2.27 -12.47
N ALA A 134 0.50 -1.80 -12.54
CA ALA A 134 1.27 -1.74 -13.78
C ALA A 134 1.55 -3.13 -14.35
N ALA A 135 2.01 -4.08 -13.52
CA ALA A 135 2.37 -5.42 -14.00
C ALA A 135 1.15 -6.23 -14.45
N LEU A 136 0.03 -6.11 -13.74
CA LEU A 136 -1.16 -6.94 -13.97
C LEU A 136 -2.21 -6.27 -14.86
N GLY A 137 -2.03 -4.99 -15.20
CA GLY A 137 -3.04 -4.20 -15.90
C GLY A 137 -4.33 -4.11 -15.10
N ILE A 138 -4.23 -3.91 -13.79
CA ILE A 138 -5.37 -3.72 -12.89
C ILE A 138 -5.56 -2.23 -12.68
N GLU A 139 -6.79 -1.77 -12.89
CA GLU A 139 -7.18 -0.40 -12.60
C GLU A 139 -8.17 -0.42 -11.43
N PRO A 140 -7.89 0.31 -10.32
CA PRO A 140 -8.87 0.49 -9.26
C PRO A 140 -10.19 1.04 -9.81
N SER A 141 -11.32 0.69 -9.20
CA SER A 141 -12.62 1.29 -9.50
C SER A 141 -12.77 2.69 -8.88
N LYS A 142 -12.18 2.93 -7.71
CA LYS A 142 -12.32 4.17 -6.94
C LYS A 142 -11.26 5.21 -7.26
N THR A 143 -11.69 6.44 -7.47
CA THR A 143 -10.82 7.58 -7.77
C THR A 143 -9.85 7.87 -6.63
N GLU A 144 -10.26 7.70 -5.37
CA GLU A 144 -9.45 7.97 -4.19
C GLU A 144 -8.21 7.06 -4.14
N LEU A 145 -8.38 5.77 -4.43
CA LEU A 145 -7.26 4.83 -4.48
C LEU A 145 -6.35 5.12 -5.68
N LYS A 146 -6.91 5.50 -6.83
CA LYS A 146 -6.09 5.97 -7.98
C LYS A 146 -5.26 7.19 -7.60
N SER A 147 -5.89 8.21 -7.01
CA SER A 147 -5.24 9.44 -6.58
C SER A 147 -4.14 9.15 -5.56
N LEU A 148 -4.37 8.25 -4.60
CA LEU A 148 -3.34 7.81 -3.67
C LEU A 148 -2.13 7.23 -4.41
N ILE A 149 -2.36 6.27 -5.30
CA ILE A 149 -1.29 5.58 -6.04
C ILE A 149 -0.48 6.61 -6.85
N ILE A 150 -1.15 7.51 -7.58
CA ILE A 150 -0.49 8.52 -8.40
C ILE A 150 0.31 9.51 -7.53
N ASN A 151 -0.31 10.03 -6.48
CA ASN A 151 0.26 11.13 -5.71
C ASN A 151 1.36 10.68 -4.77
N MET A 152 1.26 9.49 -4.18
CA MET A 152 2.19 9.03 -3.14
C MET A 152 3.27 8.08 -3.64
N ALA A 153 3.08 7.39 -4.77
CA ALA A 153 4.08 6.43 -5.24
C ALA A 153 5.41 7.09 -5.63
N THR A 154 5.39 8.36 -6.04
CA THR A 154 6.60 9.13 -6.41
C THR A 154 7.21 9.91 -5.25
N VAL A 155 6.54 9.96 -4.09
CA VAL A 155 7.03 10.69 -2.93
C VAL A 155 8.19 9.94 -2.30
N ARG A 156 9.37 10.56 -2.28
CA ARG A 156 10.47 10.11 -1.41
C ARG A 156 10.18 10.64 -0.01
N PRO A 157 10.06 9.78 1.01
CA PRO A 157 10.00 10.26 2.39
C PRO A 157 11.24 11.11 2.65
N ARG A 158 11.06 12.37 3.09
CA ARG A 158 12.19 13.15 3.62
C ARG A 158 12.66 12.45 4.89
N THR A 159 13.86 11.88 4.82
CA THR A 159 14.61 11.32 5.96
C THR A 159 15.10 12.43 6.86
#